data_AF-A0A846GD89-F1
#
_entry.id   AF-A0A846GD89-F1
#
_cell.length_a   1.000
_cell.length_b   1.000
_cell.length_c   1.000
_cell.angle_alpha   90.00
_cell.angle_beta   90.00
_cell.angle_gamma   90.00
#
_symmetry.space_group_name_H-M   'P 1'
#
loop_
_entity.id
_entity.type
_entity.pdbx_description
1 polymer ?
#
loop_
_entity_poly.entity_id
_entity_poly.type
_entity_poly.pdbx_seq_one_letter_code
_entity_poly.pdbx_strand_id
1 'polypeptide(L)' 'MGVITILCKDSAHRYFLSFGVEILPETLSKTDNSVGIDLGIKTFAKFSSGTKVDAPKPLKKRIKK' A
#
# COMPACT_ATOMS: atom_id res chain seq x y z
N MET A 1 -20.71 10.89 9.58
CA MET A 1 -19.63 10.78 8.59
C MET A 1 -18.67 11.94 8.82
N GLY A 2 -17.64 11.72 9.63
CA GLY A 2 -16.63 12.74 9.90
C GLY A 2 -15.58 12.81 8.79
N VAL A 3 -15.09 14.02 8.50
CA VAL A 3 -13.86 14.24 7.72
C VAL A 3 -12.90 15.06 8.57
N ILE A 4 -11.71 14.54 8.82
CA ILE A 4 -10.62 15.23 9.49
C ILE A 4 -9.65 15.67 8.41
N THR A 5 -9.34 16.96 8.38
CA THR A 5 -8.36 17.51 7.45
C THR A 5 -7.09 17.87 8.23
N ILE A 6 -5.95 17.33 7.80
CA ILE A 6 -4.64 17.58 8.40
C ILE A 6 -3.77 18.32 7.39
N LEU A 7 -3.29 19.50 7.77
CA LEU A 7 -2.30 20.26 7.02
C LEU A 7 -0.92 20.07 7.65
N CYS A 8 -0.01 19.47 6.89
CA CYS A 8 1.39 19.28 7.31
C CYS A 8 2.31 20.09 6.42
N LYS A 9 3.37 20.66 7.02
CA LYS A 9 4.48 21.27 6.29
C LYS A 9 5.77 20.56 6.68
N ASP A 10 6.57 20.17 5.70
CA ASP A 10 7.86 19.55 5.97
C ASP A 10 9.00 20.58 6.06
N SER A 11 10.19 20.11 6.47
CA SER A 11 11.40 20.94 6.57
C SER A 11 11.88 21.48 5.21
N ALA A 12 11.40 20.92 4.09
CA ALA A 12 11.68 21.40 2.74
C ALA A 12 10.62 22.41 2.25
N HIS A 13 9.77 22.92 3.15
CA HIS A 13 8.70 23.88 2.88
C HIS A 13 7.60 23.40 1.92
N ARG A 14 7.45 22.08 1.75
CA ARG A 14 6.33 21.50 1.00
C ARG A 14 5.12 21.34 1.91
N TYR A 15 3.95 21.60 1.36
CA TYR A 15 2.68 21.44 2.07
C TYR A 15 1.99 20.15 1.62
N PHE A 16 1.41 19.45 2.58
CA PHE A 16 0.65 18.21 2.37
C PHE A 16 -0.71 18.36 3.02
N LEU A 17 -1.75 17.95 2.30
CA LEU A 17 -3.11 17.88 2.82
C LEU A 17 -3.53 16.41 2.89
N SER A 18 -3.96 15.96 4.06
CA SER A 18 -4.48 14.61 4.27
C SER A 18 -5.92 14.69 4.74
N PHE A 19 -6.77 13.85 4.15
CA PHE A 19 -8.18 13.72 4.50
C PHE A 19 -8.39 12.35 5.15
N GLY A 20 -8.60 12.34 6.46
CA GLY A 20 -9.09 11.18 7.17
C GLY A 20 -10.61 11.17 7.08
N VAL A 21 -11.17 10.20 6.38
CA VAL A 21 -12.63 10.02 6.27
C VAL A 21 -13.05 8.82 7.10
N GLU A 22 -14.16 8.96 7.81
CA GLU A 22 -14.80 7.83 8.47
C GLU A 22 -15.59 7.01 7.44
N ILE A 23 -15.30 5.72 7.35
CA ILE A 23 -16.00 4.78 6.49
C ILE A 23 -16.60 3.70 7.39
N LEU A 24 -17.90 3.47 7.28
CA LEU A 24 -18.53 2.31 7.91
C LEU A 24 -18.12 1.06 7.13
N PRO A 25 -17.38 0.12 7.74
CA PRO A 25 -16.98 -1.10 7.05
C PRO A 25 -18.21 -1.95 6.76
N GLU A 26 -18.42 -2.27 5.49
CA GLU A 26 -19.41 -3.28 5.11
C GLU A 26 -18.85 -4.67 5.42
N THR A 27 -19.64 -5.49 6.13
CA THR A 27 -19.26 -6.89 6.34
C THR A 27 -19.66 -7.68 5.11
N LEU A 28 -18.66 -8.13 4.36
CA LEU A 28 -18.89 -9.03 3.23
C LEU A 28 -19.33 -10.41 3.72
N SER A 29 -20.13 -11.11 2.91
CA SER A 29 -20.47 -12.51 3.17
C SER A 29 -19.21 -13.37 3.19
N LYS A 30 -19.18 -14.36 4.08
CA LYS A 30 -18.09 -15.35 4.09
C LYS A 30 -18.11 -16.13 2.78
N THR A 31 -16.92 -16.43 2.26
CA THR A 31 -16.73 -17.30 1.10
C THR A 31 -15.74 -18.39 1.45
N ASP A 32 -15.83 -19.54 0.78
CA ASP A 32 -14.85 -20.62 0.92
C ASP A 32 -13.57 -20.37 0.10
N ASN A 33 -13.47 -19.21 -0.57
CA ASN A 33 -12.29 -18.83 -1.33
C ASN A 33 -11.17 -18.37 -0.40
N SER A 34 -9.95 -18.82 -0.66
CA SER A 34 -8.75 -18.36 0.03
C SER A 34 -7.59 -18.17 -0.94
N VAL A 35 -6.73 -17.20 -0.67
CA VAL A 35 -5.49 -16.96 -1.41
C VAL A 35 -4.34 -16.90 -0.41
N GLY A 36 -3.39 -17.82 -0.55
CA GLY A 36 -2.15 -17.78 0.22
C GLY A 36 -1.21 -16.74 -0.39
N ILE A 37 -0.59 -15.92 0.46
CA ILE A 37 0.36 -14.87 0.04
C ILE A 37 1.66 -15.08 0.81
N ASP A 38 2.76 -15.34 0.07
CA ASP A 38 4.12 -15.37 0.61
C ASP A 38 4.85 -14.10 0.18
N LEU A 39 5.46 -13.40 1.14
CA LEU A 39 6.09 -12.09 0.93
C LEU A 39 7.62 -12.22 0.96
N GLY A 40 8.31 -11.51 0.07
CA GLY A 40 9.76 -11.62 -0.06
C GLY A 40 10.48 -10.38 -0.60
N ILE A 41 11.81 -10.43 -0.52
CA ILE A 41 12.69 -9.31 -0.92
C ILE A 41 12.90 -9.26 -2.45
N LYS A 42 13.08 -10.43 -3.10
CA LYS A 42 13.27 -10.52 -4.56
C LYS A 42 11.92 -10.52 -5.30
N THR A 43 11.00 -11.35 -4.82
CA THR A 43 9.62 -11.44 -5.28
C THR A 43 8.76 -10.86 -4.16
N PHE A 44 8.10 -9.74 -4.43
CA PHE A 44 7.31 -9.01 -3.43
C PHE A 44 6.17 -9.87 -2.90
N ALA A 45 5.44 -10.53 -3.79
CA ALA A 45 4.38 -11.44 -3.42
C ALA A 45 4.33 -12.64 -4.36
N LYS A 46 4.18 -13.84 -3.79
CA LYS A 46 3.81 -15.06 -4.51
C LYS A 46 2.45 -15.52 -4.02
N PHE A 47 1.52 -15.73 -4.95
CA PHE A 47 0.18 -16.22 -4.64
C PHE A 47 0.13 -17.75 -4.65
N SER A 48 -0.87 -18.32 -3.99
CA SER A 48 -1.12 -19.77 -4.00
C SER A 48 -1.37 -20.32 -5.42
N SER A 49 -1.78 -19.48 -6.38
CA SER A 49 -1.85 -19.81 -7.81
C SER A 49 -0.49 -19.99 -8.48
N GLY A 50 0.61 -19.64 -7.80
CA GLY A 50 1.95 -19.60 -8.37
C GLY A 50 2.30 -18.28 -9.06
N THR A 51 1.33 -17.37 -9.25
CA THR A 51 1.56 -16.02 -9.78
C THR A 51 2.53 -15.25 -8.89
N LYS A 52 3.43 -14.49 -9.51
CA LYS A 52 4.46 -13.71 -8.81
C LYS A 52 4.35 -12.23 -9.17
N VAL A 53 4.56 -11.39 -8.17
CA VAL A 53 4.74 -9.94 -8.32
C VAL A 53 6.19 -9.63 -7.93
N ASP A 54 6.96 -9.12 -8.87
CA ASP A 54 8.35 -8.74 -8.62
C ASP A 54 8.43 -7.54 -7.68
N ALA A 55 9.45 -7.51 -6.82
CA ALA A 55 9.66 -6.37 -5.95
C ALA A 55 10.03 -5.12 -6.76
N PRO A 56 9.43 -3.95 -6.44
CA PRO A 56 9.89 -2.70 -7.00
C PRO A 56 11.37 -2.55 -6.66
N LYS A 57 12.17 -2.06 -7.61
CA LYS A 57 13.61 -1.83 -7.44
C LYS A 57 13.87 -0.34 -7.25
N PRO A 58 13.48 0.28 -6.11
CA PRO A 58 13.52 1.73 -5.93
C PRO A 58 14.93 2.31 -6.08
N LEU A 59 15.96 1.50 -5.79
CA LEU A 59 17.36 1.90 -5.86
C LEU A 59 17.92 1.99 -7.29
N LYS A 60 17.29 1.38 -8.31
CA LYS A 60 17.85 1.42 -9.68
C LYS A 60 17.75 2.79 -10.35
N LYS A 61 16.79 3.64 -9.96
CA LYS A 61 16.58 4.95 -10.62
C LYS A 61 17.42 6.09 -10.05
N ARG A 62 18.07 5.91 -8.89
CA ARG A 62 18.83 6.97 -8.19
C ARG A 62 20.32 6.69 -8.03
N ILE A 63 20.79 5.50 -8.40
CA ILE A 63 22.23 5.21 -8.48
C ILE A 63 22.72 5.69 -9.85
N LYS A 64 23.23 6.93 -9.91
CA LYS A 64 24.18 7.33 -10.96
C LYS A 64 25.56 6.88 -10.49
N LYS A 65 26.27 6.16 -11.35
CA LYS A 65 27.67 5.80 -11.15
C LYS A 65 28.55 7.03 -11.42
#